data_AF-A0A1M5Q3P4-F1
#
_entry.id   AF-A0A1M5Q3P4-F1
#
_cell.length_a   1.000
_cell.length_b   1.000
_cell.length_c   1.000
_cell.angle_alpha   90.00
_cell.angle_beta   90.00
_cell.angle_gamma   90.00
#
_symmetry.space_group_name_H-M   'P 1'
#
loop_
_entity.id
_entity.type
_entity.pdbx_description
1 polymer ?
#
loop_
_entity_poly.entity_id
_entity_poly.type
_entity_poly.pdbx_seq_one_letter_code
_entity_poly.pdbx_strand_id
1 'polypeptide(L)'
;MKHNVLPVFLILIFVLAAGCRPEGENLAAFIHSEKETRYEGTLEYMHTLHMVKEEKEGTTRKVFFRGEIEDLSGGENPDQDWFLFTEVFTVKPDRLIHTVEGKMAVNHSIIPDKIILKTPLKEGNRWTQNFTYQGKKYQAQTEIIKIEGEQGKREIRTETRVEGLKAFPGGVYKEISVYKENEGLVYYERTLEKELGFNFQMWKAGTDISGYIQLESSSSGQ
;
A
#
# COMPACT_ATOMS: atom_id res chain seq x y z
N MET A 1 -62.04 -10.03 46.38
CA MET A 1 -61.45 -10.30 45.05
C MET A 1 -60.69 -9.06 44.61
N LYS A 2 -59.35 -9.09 44.67
CA LYS A 2 -58.47 -8.00 44.24
C LYS A 2 -57.82 -8.44 42.93
N HIS A 3 -58.09 -7.73 41.84
CA HIS A 3 -57.44 -7.93 40.55
C HIS A 3 -56.08 -7.23 40.56
N ASN A 4 -55.01 -8.01 40.40
CA ASN A 4 -53.65 -7.51 40.17
C ASN A 4 -53.54 -7.05 38.71
N VAL A 5 -53.19 -5.78 38.52
CA VAL A 5 -52.72 -5.25 37.23
C VAL A 5 -51.20 -5.14 37.34
N LEU A 6 -50.48 -5.97 36.58
CA LEU A 6 -49.03 -5.80 36.39
C LEU A 6 -48.81 -4.77 35.27
N PRO A 7 -47.90 -3.80 35.43
CA PRO A 7 -47.48 -2.96 34.31
C PRO A 7 -46.46 -3.71 33.45
N VAL A 8 -46.72 -3.79 32.15
CA VAL A 8 -45.75 -4.22 31.13
C VAL A 8 -44.78 -3.07 30.90
N PHE A 9 -43.55 -3.20 31.41
CA PHE A 9 -42.45 -2.33 31.00
C PHE A 9 -41.91 -2.82 29.66
N LEU A 10 -42.22 -2.08 28.60
CA LEU A 10 -41.62 -2.24 27.29
C LEU A 10 -40.18 -1.67 27.36
N ILE A 11 -39.18 -2.56 27.51
CA ILE A 11 -37.78 -2.17 27.41
C ILE A 11 -37.47 -2.01 25.92
N LEU A 12 -37.39 -0.74 25.47
CA LEU A 12 -36.87 -0.39 24.16
C LEU A 12 -35.35 -0.57 24.18
N ILE A 13 -34.83 -1.69 23.70
CA ILE A 13 -33.39 -1.88 23.48
C ILE A 13 -33.02 -1.07 22.24
N PHE A 14 -32.47 0.12 22.43
CA PHE A 14 -31.70 0.80 21.40
C PHE A 14 -30.41 0.01 21.16
N VAL A 15 -30.38 -0.79 20.09
CA VAL A 15 -29.12 -1.30 19.54
C VAL A 15 -28.42 -0.11 18.89
N LEU A 16 -27.63 0.61 19.68
CA LEU A 16 -26.56 1.45 19.17
C LEU A 16 -25.53 0.51 18.54
N ALA A 17 -25.69 0.23 17.23
CA ALA A 17 -24.59 -0.21 16.39
C ALA A 17 -23.62 0.97 16.22
N ALA A 18 -22.97 1.37 17.31
CA ALA A 18 -21.70 2.05 17.23
C ALA A 18 -20.76 1.03 16.58
N GLY A 19 -20.27 1.35 15.39
CA GLY A 19 -19.30 0.53 14.67
C GLY A 19 -18.06 0.33 15.53
N CYS A 20 -18.07 -0.74 16.31
CA CYS A 20 -16.96 -1.16 17.14
C CYS A 20 -15.91 -1.69 16.17
N ARG A 21 -14.98 -0.82 15.79
CA ARG A 21 -13.78 -1.18 15.06
C ARG A 21 -13.03 -2.17 15.96
N PRO A 22 -12.67 -3.38 15.49
CA PRO A 22 -11.96 -4.32 16.34
C PRO A 22 -10.70 -3.63 16.89
N GLU A 23 -10.50 -3.69 18.21
CA GLU A 23 -9.24 -3.28 18.83
C GLU A 23 -8.08 -3.96 18.07
N GLY A 24 -7.12 -3.18 17.56
CA GLY A 24 -5.88 -3.71 16.96
C GLY A 24 -5.64 -3.44 15.46
N GLU A 25 -6.58 -2.85 14.72
CA GLU A 25 -6.35 -2.46 13.32
C GLU A 25 -5.88 -1.00 13.18
N ASN A 26 -4.64 -0.75 13.62
CA ASN A 26 -3.99 0.53 13.40
C ASN A 26 -3.31 0.57 12.03
N LEU A 27 -4.06 0.92 10.98
CA LEU A 27 -3.51 1.09 9.63
C LEU A 27 -2.34 2.08 9.57
N ALA A 28 -2.30 3.08 10.47
CA ALA A 28 -1.20 4.05 10.49
C ALA A 28 0.12 3.45 10.99
N ALA A 29 0.09 2.27 11.63
CA ALA A 29 1.29 1.55 11.99
C ALA A 29 2.06 1.06 10.76
N PHE A 30 1.43 0.96 9.58
CA PHE A 30 2.10 0.53 8.34
C PHE A 30 2.63 1.71 7.50
N ILE A 31 2.85 2.86 8.15
CA ILE A 31 3.54 4.02 7.57
C ILE A 31 4.93 4.10 8.23
N HIS A 32 5.93 4.55 7.47
CA HIS A 32 7.27 4.83 7.99
C HIS A 32 7.21 5.73 9.24
N SER A 33 7.77 5.26 10.35
CA SER A 33 7.86 6.04 11.59
C SER A 33 9.16 6.85 11.68
N GLU A 34 10.17 6.51 10.89
CA GLU A 34 11.45 7.20 10.84
C GLU A 34 11.31 8.56 10.13
N LYS A 35 12.12 9.54 10.53
CA LYS A 35 12.15 10.85 9.86
C LYS A 35 12.69 10.77 8.44
N GLU A 36 13.55 9.79 8.20
CA GLU A 36 14.22 9.53 6.94
C GLU A 36 14.16 8.03 6.67
N THR A 37 13.92 7.64 5.43
CA THR A 37 13.91 6.23 5.02
C THR A 37 14.57 6.12 3.66
N ARG A 38 15.56 5.23 3.53
CA ARG A 38 16.26 4.97 2.27
C ARG A 38 15.74 3.70 1.60
N TYR A 39 15.64 3.76 0.30
CA TYR A 39 15.31 2.63 -0.56
C TYR A 39 16.39 2.38 -1.60
N GLU A 40 16.55 1.11 -1.91
CA GLU A 40 17.41 0.58 -2.96
C GLU A 40 16.54 -0.28 -3.88
N GLY A 41 16.97 -0.46 -5.12
CA GLY A 41 16.22 -1.24 -6.08
C GLY A 41 17.03 -1.67 -7.29
N THR A 42 16.37 -2.42 -8.16
CA THR A 42 16.87 -2.75 -9.50
C THR A 42 17.04 -1.50 -10.35
N LEU A 43 17.78 -1.61 -11.46
CA LEU A 43 18.06 -0.50 -12.38
C LEU A 43 18.77 0.68 -11.71
N GLU A 44 19.64 0.38 -10.75
CA GLU A 44 20.41 1.40 -10.02
C GLU A 44 19.48 2.42 -9.34
N TYR A 45 18.25 2.02 -9.03
CA TYR A 45 17.27 2.90 -8.41
C TYR A 45 17.59 3.05 -6.93
N MET A 46 17.77 4.30 -6.50
CA MET A 46 17.96 4.65 -5.10
C MET A 46 17.16 5.92 -4.81
N HIS A 47 16.48 5.95 -3.67
CA HIS A 47 15.82 7.16 -3.22
C HIS A 47 15.77 7.27 -1.70
N THR A 48 15.56 8.49 -1.23
CA THR A 48 15.35 8.80 0.18
C THR A 48 14.01 9.49 0.36
N LEU A 49 13.25 9.08 1.36
CA LEU A 49 12.03 9.75 1.82
C LEU A 49 12.33 10.54 3.09
N HIS A 50 11.91 11.80 3.14
CA HIS A 50 11.97 12.66 4.32
C HIS A 50 10.55 13.01 4.77
N MET A 51 10.19 12.71 6.02
CA MET A 51 8.90 13.10 6.57
C MET A 51 8.84 14.63 6.73
N VAL A 52 7.88 15.26 6.08
CA VAL A 52 7.71 16.72 6.06
C VAL A 52 6.73 17.17 7.14
N LYS A 53 5.54 16.57 7.15
CA LYS A 53 4.46 16.98 8.04
C LYS A 53 3.40 15.90 8.20
N GLU A 54 2.58 16.09 9.22
CA GLU A 54 1.35 15.36 9.42
C GLU A 54 0.17 16.31 9.59
N GLU A 55 -0.97 15.91 9.02
CA GLU A 55 -2.23 16.62 9.15
C GLU A 55 -3.31 15.67 9.65
N LYS A 56 -4.20 16.17 10.49
CA LYS A 56 -5.34 15.39 10.99
C LYS A 56 -6.61 16.21 10.86
N GLU A 57 -7.59 15.65 10.18
CA GLU A 57 -8.92 16.24 10.00
C GLU A 57 -9.99 15.17 10.26
N GLY A 58 -10.73 15.32 11.35
CA GLY A 58 -11.71 14.32 11.80
C GLY A 58 -11.06 12.94 12.00
N THR A 59 -11.55 11.94 11.26
CA THR A 59 -11.05 10.56 11.26
C THR A 59 -9.97 10.30 10.21
N THR A 60 -9.56 11.32 9.46
CA THR A 60 -8.55 11.22 8.41
C THR A 60 -7.23 11.75 8.94
N ARG A 61 -6.15 11.00 8.76
CA ARG A 61 -4.77 11.45 8.98
C ARG A 61 -4.01 11.39 7.66
N LYS A 62 -3.24 12.42 7.36
CA LYS A 62 -2.34 12.47 6.20
C LYS A 62 -0.91 12.62 6.70
N VAL A 63 0.00 11.81 6.19
CA VAL A 63 1.45 11.92 6.44
C VAL A 63 2.12 12.21 5.10
N PHE A 64 2.89 13.28 5.06
CA PHE A 64 3.52 13.79 3.84
C PHE A 64 5.03 13.54 3.89
N PHE A 65 5.56 13.00 2.81
CA PHE A 65 6.98 12.77 2.60
C PHE A 65 7.45 13.49 1.34
N ARG A 66 8.65 14.05 1.40
CA ARG A 66 9.41 14.47 0.22
C ARG A 66 10.34 13.33 -0.17
N GLY A 67 10.25 12.90 -1.41
CA GLY A 67 11.12 11.90 -2.00
C GLY A 67 12.19 12.53 -2.90
N GLU A 68 13.40 12.00 -2.81
CA GLU A 68 14.57 12.43 -3.58
C GLU A 68 15.23 11.18 -4.18
N ILE A 69 15.26 11.09 -5.51
CA ILE A 69 15.95 10.03 -6.25
C ILE A 69 17.43 10.41 -6.38
N GLU A 70 18.33 9.45 -6.17
CA GLU A 70 19.76 9.65 -6.34
C GLU A 70 20.09 9.93 -7.82
N ASP A 71 20.72 11.07 -8.10
CA ASP A 71 21.15 11.43 -9.46
C ASP A 71 22.45 10.73 -9.82
N LEU A 72 22.33 9.62 -10.53
CA LEU A 72 23.48 8.86 -11.05
C LEU A 72 23.99 9.41 -12.39
N SER A 73 23.33 10.40 -12.99
CA SER A 73 23.75 11.00 -14.27
C SER A 73 24.91 11.99 -14.12
N GLY A 74 25.33 12.30 -12.89
CA GLY A 74 26.39 13.29 -12.64
C GLY A 74 25.98 14.72 -13.02
N GLY A 75 24.68 15.03 -12.99
CA GLY A 75 24.14 16.33 -13.37
C GLY A 75 23.93 16.52 -14.88
N GLU A 76 24.01 15.46 -15.68
CA GLU A 76 23.69 15.52 -17.12
C GLU A 76 22.20 15.80 -17.38
N ASN A 77 21.32 15.50 -16.41
CA ASN A 77 19.92 15.91 -16.48
C ASN A 77 19.74 17.37 -16.05
N PRO A 78 19.34 18.28 -16.97
CA PRO A 78 19.19 19.70 -16.66
C PRO A 78 17.99 20.01 -15.76
N ASP A 79 17.06 19.06 -15.60
CA ASP A 79 15.81 19.23 -14.85
C ASP A 79 15.91 18.58 -13.48
N GLN A 80 16.37 19.33 -12.48
CA GLN A 80 16.56 18.82 -11.12
C GLN A 80 15.24 18.41 -10.44
N ASP A 81 14.11 19.01 -10.85
CA ASP A 81 12.77 18.61 -10.37
C ASP A 81 12.40 17.19 -10.83
N TRP A 82 13.10 16.65 -11.82
CA TRP A 82 12.94 15.26 -12.26
C TRP A 82 13.19 14.26 -11.12
N PHE A 83 14.13 14.57 -10.23
CA PHE A 83 14.53 13.69 -9.12
C PHE A 83 13.70 13.89 -7.85
N LEU A 84 12.72 14.81 -7.88
CA LEU A 84 11.89 15.13 -6.73
C LEU A 84 10.48 14.59 -6.90
N PHE A 85 9.93 14.04 -5.81
CA PHE A 85 8.55 13.60 -5.75
C PHE A 85 7.97 13.80 -4.34
N THR A 86 6.66 13.68 -4.22
CA THR A 86 5.93 13.73 -2.95
C THR A 86 5.17 12.43 -2.77
N GLU A 87 5.27 11.83 -1.59
CA GLU A 87 4.38 10.74 -1.18
C GLU A 87 3.42 11.20 -0.09
N VAL A 88 2.16 10.78 -0.19
CA VAL A 88 1.14 11.05 0.81
C VAL A 88 0.48 9.74 1.22
N PHE A 89 0.57 9.43 2.52
CA PHE A 89 -0.19 8.35 3.12
C PHE A 89 -1.45 8.91 3.77
N THR A 90 -2.62 8.57 3.22
CA THR A 90 -3.92 8.95 3.78
C THR A 90 -4.55 7.79 4.54
N VAL A 91 -4.57 7.90 5.86
CA VAL A 91 -5.21 6.94 6.77
C VAL A 91 -6.67 7.30 6.94
N LYS A 92 -7.56 6.35 6.63
CA LYS A 92 -9.00 6.43 6.86
C LYS A 92 -9.48 5.32 7.81
N PRO A 93 -10.75 5.34 8.27
CA PRO A 93 -11.29 4.29 9.12
C PRO A 93 -11.23 2.86 8.56
N ASP A 94 -11.22 2.68 7.24
CA ASP A 94 -11.29 1.35 6.64
C ASP A 94 -10.15 1.06 5.65
N ARG A 95 -9.25 2.00 5.42
CA ARG A 95 -8.21 1.89 4.38
C ARG A 95 -7.03 2.84 4.58
N LEU A 96 -5.88 2.41 4.07
CA LEU A 96 -4.69 3.20 3.89
C LEU A 96 -4.49 3.44 2.40
N ILE A 97 -4.35 4.70 2.01
CA ILE A 97 -4.16 5.11 0.62
C ILE A 97 -2.76 5.69 0.48
N HIS A 98 -2.05 5.30 -0.58
CA HIS A 98 -0.75 5.84 -0.97
C HIS A 98 -0.89 6.60 -2.28
N THR A 99 -0.48 7.86 -2.26
CA THR A 99 -0.46 8.75 -3.42
C THR A 99 0.97 9.19 -3.65
N VAL A 100 1.41 9.16 -4.91
CA VAL A 100 2.74 9.63 -5.33
C VAL A 100 2.55 10.65 -6.45
N GLU A 101 3.19 11.80 -6.30
CA GLU A 101 3.18 12.89 -7.28
C GLU A 101 4.61 13.29 -7.62
N GLY A 102 4.91 13.51 -8.90
CA GLY A 102 6.25 13.88 -9.37
C GLY A 102 6.53 13.30 -10.75
N LYS A 103 7.58 13.81 -11.41
CA LYS A 103 7.93 13.39 -12.79
C LYS A 103 8.39 11.92 -12.84
N MET A 104 9.07 11.47 -11.80
CA MET A 104 9.54 10.08 -11.65
C MET A 104 8.56 9.13 -10.95
N ALA A 105 7.29 9.54 -10.78
CA ALA A 105 6.23 8.65 -10.29
C ALA A 105 6.08 7.37 -11.15
N VAL A 106 6.65 7.35 -12.37
CA VAL A 106 6.71 6.19 -13.28
C VAL A 106 7.36 4.94 -12.67
N ASN A 107 8.19 5.10 -11.63
CA ASN A 107 8.81 3.97 -10.92
C ASN A 107 7.91 3.35 -9.83
N HIS A 108 6.78 3.99 -9.53
CA HIS A 108 5.79 3.51 -8.58
C HIS A 108 4.66 2.72 -9.27
N SER A 109 3.60 2.43 -8.51
CA SER A 109 2.37 1.81 -9.00
C SER A 109 1.77 2.55 -10.19
N ILE A 110 1.28 1.82 -11.21
CA ILE A 110 0.49 2.42 -12.30
C ILE A 110 -0.93 2.83 -11.86
N ILE A 111 -1.33 2.42 -10.65
CA ILE A 111 -2.63 2.70 -10.06
C ILE A 111 -2.48 3.97 -9.20
N PRO A 112 -3.07 5.12 -9.60
CA PRO A 112 -3.05 6.34 -8.82
C PRO A 112 -3.90 6.21 -7.55
N ASP A 113 -3.52 6.92 -6.49
CA ASP A 113 -4.22 6.93 -5.19
C ASP A 113 -4.53 5.51 -4.70
N LYS A 114 -3.53 4.63 -4.74
CA LYS A 114 -3.71 3.20 -4.51
C LYS A 114 -4.15 2.94 -3.07
N ILE A 115 -5.22 2.17 -2.90
CA ILE A 115 -5.56 1.58 -1.61
C ILE A 115 -4.56 0.44 -1.36
N ILE A 116 -3.58 0.68 -0.49
CA ILE A 116 -2.50 -0.27 -0.22
C ILE A 116 -2.84 -1.29 0.87
N LEU A 117 -3.68 -0.91 1.84
CA LEU A 117 -4.23 -1.80 2.86
C LEU A 117 -5.69 -1.46 3.13
N LYS A 118 -6.51 -2.47 3.40
CA LYS A 118 -7.94 -2.33 3.70
C LYS A 118 -8.36 -3.24 4.86
N THR A 119 -9.19 -2.74 5.76
CA THR A 119 -9.75 -3.54 6.85
C THR A 119 -10.85 -4.48 6.34
N PRO A 120 -11.09 -5.62 7.00
CA PRO A 120 -10.28 -6.17 8.09
C PRO A 120 -8.90 -6.65 7.61
N LEU A 121 -7.87 -6.50 8.45
CA LEU A 121 -6.50 -6.96 8.20
C LEU A 121 -6.45 -8.48 8.42
N LYS A 122 -6.97 -9.23 7.45
CA LYS A 122 -7.00 -10.69 7.43
C LYS A 122 -6.50 -11.21 6.09
N GLU A 123 -5.85 -12.37 6.11
CA GLU A 123 -5.53 -13.11 4.88
C GLU A 123 -6.80 -13.39 4.07
N GLY A 124 -6.67 -13.27 2.75
CA GLY A 124 -7.78 -13.39 1.81
C GLY A 124 -8.71 -12.17 1.75
N ASN A 125 -8.46 -11.09 2.51
CA ASN A 125 -9.22 -9.86 2.32
C ASN A 125 -8.89 -9.25 0.95
N ARG A 126 -9.93 -8.92 0.17
CA ARG A 126 -9.80 -8.45 -1.21
C ARG A 126 -10.53 -7.13 -1.43
N TRP A 127 -10.02 -6.31 -2.34
CA TRP A 127 -10.71 -5.12 -2.81
C TRP A 127 -10.40 -4.82 -4.27
N THR A 128 -11.27 -4.03 -4.89
CA THR A 128 -11.13 -3.59 -6.27
C THR A 128 -11.03 -2.08 -6.35
N GLN A 129 -10.17 -1.57 -7.24
CA GLN A 129 -10.03 -0.15 -7.52
C GLN A 129 -10.08 0.10 -9.03
N ASN A 130 -11.02 0.94 -9.46
CA ASN A 130 -11.07 1.38 -10.85
C ASN A 130 -10.07 2.53 -11.04
N PHE A 131 -9.34 2.52 -12.15
CA PHE A 131 -8.39 3.57 -12.49
C PHE A 131 -8.27 3.74 -14.00
N THR A 132 -7.64 4.82 -14.43
CA THR A 132 -7.36 5.09 -15.84
C THR A 132 -5.87 4.94 -16.10
N TYR A 133 -5.52 4.21 -17.15
CA TYR A 133 -4.15 4.03 -17.61
C TYR A 133 -4.11 4.17 -19.13
N GLN A 134 -3.23 5.03 -19.65
CA GLN A 134 -3.12 5.35 -21.09
C GLN A 134 -4.50 5.65 -21.74
N GLY A 135 -5.34 6.44 -21.06
CA GLY A 135 -6.66 6.84 -21.56
C GLY A 135 -7.75 5.75 -21.52
N LYS A 136 -7.47 4.56 -21.01
CA LYS A 136 -8.45 3.46 -20.86
C LYS A 136 -8.72 3.15 -19.40
N LYS A 137 -9.94 2.74 -19.09
CA LYS A 137 -10.35 2.33 -17.74
C LYS A 137 -9.99 0.87 -17.50
N TYR A 138 -9.41 0.60 -16.34
CA TYR A 138 -9.07 -0.73 -15.85
C TYR A 138 -9.53 -0.91 -14.41
N GLN A 139 -9.49 -2.15 -13.93
CA GLN A 139 -9.76 -2.50 -12.55
C GLN A 139 -8.58 -3.25 -11.98
N ALA A 140 -8.02 -2.73 -10.89
CA ALA A 140 -7.06 -3.42 -10.07
C ALA A 140 -7.78 -4.26 -9.01
N GLN A 141 -7.31 -5.48 -8.82
CA GLN A 141 -7.75 -6.38 -7.75
C GLN A 141 -6.58 -6.58 -6.80
N THR A 142 -6.75 -6.22 -5.53
CA THR A 142 -5.73 -6.39 -4.49
C THR A 142 -6.21 -7.36 -3.42
N GLU A 143 -5.30 -8.19 -2.92
CA GLU A 143 -5.53 -9.17 -1.86
C GLU A 143 -4.44 -9.09 -0.79
N ILE A 144 -4.80 -9.26 0.48
CA ILE A 144 -3.84 -9.63 1.54
C ILE A 144 -3.55 -11.12 1.42
N ILE A 145 -2.39 -11.48 0.88
CA ILE A 145 -2.02 -12.88 0.64
C ILE A 145 -1.33 -13.53 1.83
N LYS A 146 -0.79 -12.73 2.75
CA LYS A 146 -0.11 -13.23 3.95
C LYS A 146 -0.09 -12.21 5.07
N ILE A 147 -0.23 -12.65 6.32
CA ILE A 147 0.05 -11.86 7.52
C ILE A 147 0.93 -12.68 8.46
N GLU A 148 2.06 -12.13 8.88
CA GLU A 148 3.01 -12.79 9.79
C GLU A 148 3.35 -11.88 10.97
N GLY A 149 3.83 -12.49 12.06
CA GLY A 149 4.27 -11.78 13.25
C GLY A 149 3.16 -11.41 14.24
N GLU A 150 3.57 -10.88 15.38
CA GLU A 150 2.69 -10.43 16.46
C GLU A 150 2.36 -8.94 16.34
N GLN A 151 1.32 -8.49 17.04
CA GLN A 151 0.95 -7.07 17.09
C GLN A 151 2.13 -6.18 17.51
N GLY A 152 2.35 -5.09 16.78
CA GLY A 152 3.49 -4.19 16.91
C GLY A 152 4.68 -4.57 16.00
N LYS A 153 4.67 -5.77 15.41
CA LYS A 153 5.72 -6.30 14.52
C LYS A 153 5.14 -7.04 13.31
N ARG A 154 3.85 -6.84 13.00
CA ARG A 154 3.20 -7.56 11.91
C ARG A 154 3.81 -7.19 10.57
N GLU A 155 3.97 -8.20 9.72
CA GLU A 155 4.25 -8.08 8.31
C GLU A 155 2.97 -8.44 7.53
N ILE A 156 2.58 -7.60 6.58
CA ILE A 156 1.44 -7.83 5.68
C ILE A 156 1.93 -7.83 4.25
N ARG A 157 1.67 -8.92 3.54
CA ARG A 157 1.95 -9.05 2.12
C ARG A 157 0.68 -8.90 1.31
N THR A 158 0.72 -8.06 0.29
CA THR A 158 -0.36 -7.89 -0.67
C THR A 158 0.07 -8.26 -2.08
N GLU A 159 -0.87 -8.79 -2.85
CA GLU A 159 -0.76 -8.95 -4.30
C GLU A 159 -1.80 -8.07 -4.97
N THR A 160 -1.38 -7.30 -5.98
CA THR A 160 -2.30 -6.57 -6.86
C THR A 160 -2.17 -7.10 -8.28
N ARG A 161 -3.30 -7.27 -8.97
CA ARG A 161 -3.37 -7.75 -10.36
C ARG A 161 -4.30 -6.87 -11.18
N VAL A 162 -3.87 -6.53 -12.40
CA VAL A 162 -4.68 -5.83 -13.41
C VAL A 162 -4.59 -6.60 -14.73
N GLU A 163 -5.74 -6.97 -15.28
CA GLU A 163 -5.82 -7.72 -16.53
C GLU A 163 -6.14 -6.82 -17.73
N GLY A 164 -5.87 -7.33 -18.93
CA GLY A 164 -6.20 -6.65 -20.20
C GLY A 164 -5.16 -5.60 -20.63
N LEU A 165 -4.01 -5.52 -19.96
CA LEU A 165 -2.94 -4.58 -20.25
C LEU A 165 -1.97 -5.17 -21.27
N LYS A 166 -2.26 -5.00 -22.56
CA LYS A 166 -1.50 -5.62 -23.67
C LYS A 166 0.01 -5.34 -23.68
N ALA A 167 0.43 -4.20 -23.14
CA ALA A 167 1.83 -3.81 -23.00
C ALA A 167 2.61 -4.67 -22.00
N PHE A 168 1.93 -5.39 -21.10
CA PHE A 168 2.55 -6.20 -20.05
C PHE A 168 2.58 -7.69 -20.42
N PRO A 169 3.61 -8.45 -19.97
CA PRO A 169 3.68 -9.90 -20.15
C PRO A 169 2.37 -10.61 -19.81
N GLY A 170 1.91 -11.50 -20.70
CA GLY A 170 0.61 -12.19 -20.53
C GLY A 170 -0.63 -11.29 -20.53
N GLY A 171 -0.50 -9.98 -20.79
CA GLY A 171 -1.59 -9.02 -20.68
C GLY A 171 -1.92 -8.64 -19.22
N VAL A 172 -0.99 -8.89 -18.29
CA VAL A 172 -1.22 -8.78 -16.84
C VAL A 172 -0.14 -7.89 -16.22
N TYR A 173 -0.57 -6.88 -15.48
CA TYR A 173 0.28 -6.18 -14.53
C TYR A 173 0.08 -6.79 -13.14
N LYS A 174 1.19 -7.05 -12.45
CA LYS A 174 1.19 -7.57 -11.08
C LYS A 174 2.10 -6.72 -10.19
N GLU A 175 1.70 -6.56 -8.93
CA GLU A 175 2.53 -5.99 -7.87
C GLU A 175 2.51 -6.89 -6.64
N ILE A 176 3.66 -7.02 -5.99
CA ILE A 176 3.79 -7.56 -4.65
C ILE A 176 4.28 -6.44 -3.74
N SER A 177 3.64 -6.25 -2.59
CA SER A 177 4.08 -5.28 -1.59
C SER A 177 4.11 -5.94 -0.22
N VAL A 178 5.16 -5.65 0.55
CA VAL A 178 5.31 -6.10 1.94
C VAL A 178 5.40 -4.87 2.83
N TYR A 179 4.47 -4.77 3.76
CA TYR A 179 4.39 -3.70 4.75
C TYR A 179 4.65 -4.25 6.13
N LYS A 180 5.47 -3.56 6.92
CA LYS A 180 5.77 -3.95 8.30
C LYS A 180 5.40 -2.83 9.26
N GLU A 181 4.82 -3.20 10.41
CA GLU A 181 4.47 -2.23 11.44
C GLU A 181 5.70 -1.42 11.88
N ASN A 182 5.53 -0.11 11.96
CA ASN A 182 6.51 0.95 12.25
C ASN A 182 7.61 1.15 11.21
N GLU A 183 7.71 0.27 10.21
CA GLU A 183 8.72 0.36 9.16
C GLU A 183 8.14 0.78 7.81
N GLY A 184 6.83 0.62 7.60
CA GLY A 184 6.16 0.94 6.34
C GLY A 184 6.40 -0.10 5.25
N LEU A 185 6.48 0.33 3.99
CA LEU A 185 6.85 -0.53 2.87
C LEU A 185 8.32 -1.00 3.01
N VAL A 186 8.54 -2.30 3.08
CA VAL A 186 9.90 -2.89 3.19
C VAL A 186 10.34 -3.60 1.92
N TYR A 187 9.38 -4.05 1.11
CA TYR A 187 9.64 -4.67 -0.19
C TYR A 187 8.51 -4.37 -1.17
N TYR A 188 8.88 -4.10 -2.41
CA TYR A 188 7.98 -3.86 -3.52
C TYR A 188 8.53 -4.49 -4.79
N GLU A 189 7.68 -5.20 -5.50
CA GLU A 189 7.94 -5.70 -6.84
C GLU A 189 6.78 -5.36 -7.75
N ARG A 190 7.07 -5.04 -9.01
CA ARG A 190 6.06 -4.91 -10.06
C ARG A 190 6.53 -5.47 -11.39
N THR A 191 5.57 -5.97 -12.15
CA THR A 191 5.76 -6.31 -13.56
C THR A 191 5.97 -5.04 -14.38
N LEU A 192 7.00 -5.02 -15.22
CA LEU A 192 7.21 -3.96 -16.21
C LEU A 192 6.57 -4.32 -17.56
N GLU A 193 6.48 -3.34 -18.44
CA GLU A 193 6.06 -3.57 -19.82
C GLU A 193 7.04 -4.52 -20.54
N LYS A 194 6.54 -5.26 -21.54
CA LYS A 194 7.27 -6.31 -22.26
C LYS A 194 8.62 -5.85 -22.81
N GLU A 195 8.70 -4.59 -23.23
CA GLU A 195 9.89 -4.00 -23.84
C GLU A 195 11.06 -3.90 -22.85
N LEU A 196 10.79 -3.92 -21.55
CA LEU A 196 11.81 -3.80 -20.51
C LEU A 196 12.40 -5.18 -20.13
N GLY A 197 11.64 -6.26 -20.24
CA GLY A 197 12.17 -7.64 -20.16
C GLY A 197 12.56 -8.15 -18.76
N PHE A 198 12.28 -7.41 -17.68
CA PHE A 198 12.49 -7.82 -16.28
C PHE A 198 11.45 -7.13 -15.37
N ASN A 199 11.31 -7.58 -14.12
CA ASN A 199 10.47 -6.92 -13.11
C ASN A 199 11.26 -5.83 -12.38
N PHE A 200 10.58 -4.77 -11.95
CA PHE A 200 11.18 -3.77 -11.07
C PHE A 200 11.03 -4.22 -9.63
N GLN A 201 12.11 -4.19 -8.87
CA GLN A 201 12.14 -4.48 -7.44
C GLN A 201 12.75 -3.32 -6.66
N MET A 202 12.22 -3.07 -5.47
CA MET A 202 12.67 -2.05 -4.54
C MET A 202 12.52 -2.55 -3.10
N TRP A 203 13.45 -2.22 -2.23
CA TRP A 203 13.45 -2.60 -0.82
C TRP A 203 13.97 -1.48 0.06
N LYS A 204 13.52 -1.45 1.31
CA LYS A 204 14.06 -0.54 2.32
C LYS A 204 15.51 -0.95 2.61
N ALA A 205 16.43 0.01 2.58
CA ALA A 205 17.85 -0.25 2.83
C ALA A 205 18.06 -0.96 4.18
N GLY A 206 18.95 -1.97 4.20
CA GLY A 206 19.20 -2.80 5.38
C GLY A 206 18.19 -3.92 5.63
N THR A 207 17.18 -4.09 4.77
CA THR A 207 16.24 -5.22 4.84
C THR A 207 16.86 -6.48 4.22
N ASP A 208 16.79 -7.61 4.92
CA ASP A 208 17.08 -8.92 4.30
C ASP A 208 15.92 -9.32 3.38
N ILE A 209 16.18 -9.33 2.07
CA ILE A 209 15.18 -9.61 1.04
C ILE A 209 15.20 -11.07 0.56
N SER A 210 16.09 -11.92 1.10
CA SER A 210 16.21 -13.31 0.67
C SER A 210 14.90 -14.10 0.80
N GLY A 211 14.10 -13.78 1.82
CA GLY A 211 12.76 -14.34 2.04
C GLY A 211 11.66 -13.83 1.11
N TYR A 212 11.90 -12.78 0.33
CA TYR A 212 10.93 -12.22 -0.62
C TYR A 212 11.15 -12.69 -2.05
N ILE A 213 12.42 -12.93 -2.43
CA ILE A 213 12.83 -13.30 -3.79
C ILE A 213 12.40 -14.74 -4.18
N GLN A 214 12.16 -15.63 -3.21
CA GLN A 214 11.94 -17.07 -3.45
C GLN A 214 10.58 -17.47 -4.08
N LEU A 215 9.73 -16.55 -4.55
CA LEU A 215 8.37 -16.89 -4.98
C LEU A 215 8.19 -17.21 -6.48
N GLU A 216 9.21 -17.07 -7.32
CA GLU A 216 9.07 -17.35 -8.77
C GLU A 216 9.50 -18.75 -9.23
N SER A 217 10.16 -19.56 -8.39
CA SER A 217 10.62 -20.90 -8.80
C SER A 217 9.56 -22.01 -8.71
N SER A 218 8.34 -21.70 -8.25
CA SER A 218 7.29 -22.70 -8.04
C SER A 218 6.11 -22.65 -9.02
N SER A 219 6.07 -21.70 -9.96
CA SER A 219 4.94 -21.54 -10.91
C SER A 219 5.29 -21.67 -12.39
N SER A 220 6.50 -22.12 -12.75
CA SER A 220 6.89 -22.40 -14.15
C SER A 220 6.96 -23.90 -14.49
N GLY A 221 6.33 -24.76 -13.67
CA GLY A 221 6.21 -26.19 -13.92
C GLY A 221 4.78 -26.67 -13.86
N GLN A 222 4.05 -26.53 -14.98
CA GLN A 222 3.06 -27.50 -15.50
C GLN A 222 2.53 -27.06 -16.86
#